data_AF-A0A7Z9C0H6-F1
#
_entry.id   AF-A0A7Z9C0H6-F1
#
_cell.length_a   1.000
_cell.length_b   1.000
_cell.length_c   1.000
_cell.angle_alpha   90.00
_cell.angle_beta   90.00
_cell.angle_gamma   90.00
#
_symmetry.space_group_name_H-M   'P 1'
#
loop_
_entity.id
_entity.type
_entity.pdbx_description
1 polymer ?
#
loop_
_entity_poly.entity_id
_entity_poly.type
_entity_poly.pdbx_seq_one_letter_code
_entity_poly.pdbx_strand_id
1 'polypeptide(L)'
;MGSSVSSALKTQLAMLPHPLIQQLHQAATQCSDDLVLKLIDQIPGEFLDLIQVLKEWVLNFRFDLIIDLTHPIQSVSSSNE
;
A
#
# COMPACT_ATOMS: atom_id res chain seq x y z
N MET A 1 11.58 -13.09 13.46
CA MET A 1 11.73 -12.58 12.07
C MET A 1 10.47 -11.81 11.66
N GLY A 2 10.16 -10.69 12.33
CA GLY A 2 8.83 -10.05 12.23
C GLY A 2 8.83 -8.58 11.80
N SER A 3 9.93 -8.03 11.27
CA SER A 3 10.04 -6.58 11.08
C SER A 3 10.76 -6.12 9.80
N SER A 4 11.06 -7.01 8.84
CA SER A 4 11.77 -6.63 7.61
C SER A 4 10.87 -6.39 6.38
N VAL A 5 9.55 -6.58 6.52
CA VAL A 5 8.59 -6.51 5.40
C VAL A 5 8.31 -5.06 4.97
N SER A 6 8.50 -4.08 5.87
CA SER A 6 8.07 -2.70 5.63
C SER A 6 8.98 -1.90 4.70
N SER A 7 10.28 -2.18 4.60
CA SER A 7 11.17 -1.37 3.75
C SER A 7 11.00 -1.66 2.26
N ALA A 8 10.94 -2.93 1.87
CA ALA A 8 10.83 -3.32 0.46
C ALA A 8 9.47 -2.91 -0.12
N LEU A 9 8.38 -3.18 0.61
CA LEU A 9 7.03 -2.80 0.20
C LEU A 9 6.87 -1.28 0.07
N LYS A 10 7.44 -0.50 0.99
CA LYS A 10 7.41 0.97 0.90
C LYS A 10 8.12 1.47 -0.36
N THR A 11 9.26 0.88 -0.71
CA THR A 11 9.96 1.23 -1.95
C THR A 11 9.12 0.86 -3.17
N GLN A 12 8.54 -0.35 -3.22
CA GLN A 12 7.67 -0.77 -4.32
C GLN A 12 6.45 0.14 -4.48
N LEU A 13 5.80 0.52 -3.38
CA LEU A 13 4.71 1.49 -3.39
C LEU A 13 5.17 2.88 -3.84
N ALA A 14 6.35 3.35 -3.39
CA ALA A 14 6.90 4.63 -3.81
C ALA A 14 7.27 4.65 -5.31
N MET A 15 7.47 3.48 -5.93
CA MET A 15 7.62 3.36 -7.39
C MET A 15 6.29 3.41 -8.14
N LEU A 16 5.15 3.20 -7.45
CA LEU A 16 3.82 3.34 -8.03
C LEU A 16 3.43 4.81 -8.19
N PRO A 17 2.54 5.13 -9.15
CA PRO A 17 2.07 6.50 -9.32
C PRO A 17 1.34 7.00 -8.05
N HIS A 18 1.61 8.25 -7.66
CA HIS A 18 0.93 8.94 -6.55
C HIS A 18 -0.59 8.73 -6.47
N PRO A 19 -1.38 8.82 -7.56
CA PRO A 19 -2.83 8.57 -7.49
C PRO A 19 -3.17 7.16 -7.00
N LEU A 20 -2.34 6.15 -7.25
CA LEU A 20 -2.58 4.78 -6.79
C LEU A 20 -2.32 4.68 -5.29
N ILE A 21 -1.23 5.27 -4.79
CA ILE A 21 -0.92 5.33 -3.35
C ILE A 21 -2.05 6.04 -2.58
N GLN A 22 -2.50 7.18 -3.09
CA GLN A 22 -3.58 7.97 -2.46
C GLN A 22 -4.90 7.20 -2.47
N GLN A 23 -5.25 6.54 -3.57
CA GLN A 23 -6.44 5.68 -3.63
C GLN A 23 -6.33 4.48 -2.69
N LEU A 24 -5.14 3.87 -2.56
CA LEU A 24 -4.93 2.73 -1.67
C LEU A 24 -5.12 3.14 -0.21
N HIS A 25 -4.55 4.28 0.17
CA HIS A 25 -4.77 4.89 1.48
C HIS A 25 -6.26 5.19 1.72
N GLN A 26 -6.92 5.86 0.77
CA GLN A 26 -8.34 6.22 0.89
C GLN A 26 -9.24 4.99 0.99
N ALA A 27 -8.98 3.95 0.21
CA ALA A 27 -9.73 2.70 0.24
C ALA A 27 -9.55 1.98 1.59
N ALA A 28 -8.33 1.97 2.13
CA ALA A 28 -8.05 1.42 3.45
C ALA A 28 -8.71 2.24 4.58
N THR A 29 -8.67 3.57 4.51
CA THR A 29 -9.35 4.47 5.46
C THR A 29 -10.87 4.30 5.41
N GLN A 30 -11.43 3.99 4.23
CA GLN A 30 -12.84 3.66 4.06
C GLN A 30 -13.19 2.22 4.50
N CYS A 31 -12.21 1.42 4.94
CA CYS A 31 -12.37 -0.02 5.22
C CYS A 31 -13.06 -0.77 4.06
N SER A 32 -12.76 -0.38 2.82
CA SER A 32 -13.40 -0.95 1.63
C SER A 32 -12.49 -1.99 0.99
N ASP A 33 -12.75 -3.26 1.26
CA ASP A 33 -12.03 -4.41 0.68
C ASP A 33 -12.13 -4.42 -0.86
N ASP A 34 -13.31 -4.16 -1.44
CA ASP A 34 -13.50 -4.12 -2.90
C ASP A 34 -12.59 -3.09 -3.58
N LEU A 35 -12.51 -1.87 -3.02
CA LEU A 35 -11.65 -0.81 -3.55
C LEU A 35 -10.17 -1.17 -3.41
N VAL A 36 -9.76 -1.71 -2.25
CA VAL A 36 -8.37 -2.12 -2.05
C VAL A 36 -8.00 -3.25 -3.02
N LEU A 37 -8.86 -4.26 -3.19
CA LEU A 37 -8.63 -5.37 -4.12
C LEU A 37 -8.55 -4.91 -5.58
N LYS A 38 -9.40 -3.96 -5.99
CA LYS A 38 -9.29 -3.33 -7.33
C LYS A 38 -8.00 -2.57 -7.53
N LEU A 39 -7.51 -1.89 -6.50
CA LEU A 39 -6.23 -1.17 -6.58
C LEU A 39 -5.07 -2.14 -6.66
N ILE A 40 -5.12 -3.24 -5.90
CA ILE A 40 -4.14 -4.32 -5.98
C ILE A 40 -4.10 -4.94 -7.38
N ASP A 41 -5.26 -5.11 -8.04
CA ASP A 41 -5.35 -5.65 -9.41
C ASP A 41 -4.72 -4.73 -10.47
N GLN A 42 -4.72 -3.42 -10.22
CA GLN A 42 -4.07 -2.43 -11.09
C GLN A 42 -2.54 -2.39 -10.92
N ILE A 43 -1.99 -3.05 -9.89
CA ILE A 43 -0.55 -3.10 -9.67
C ILE A 43 0.06 -4.06 -10.69
N PRO A 44 1.12 -3.66 -11.41
CA PRO A 44 1.77 -4.56 -12.34
C PRO A 44 2.30 -5.79 -11.59
N GLY A 45 2.15 -6.96 -12.21
CA GLY A 45 2.60 -8.24 -11.66
C GLY A 45 4.11 -8.37 -11.43
N GLU A 46 4.87 -7.28 -11.53
CA GLU A 46 6.25 -7.17 -11.06
C GLU A 46 6.33 -7.05 -9.53
N PHE A 47 5.25 -6.57 -8.90
CA PHE A 47 5.14 -6.41 -7.45
C PHE A 47 4.25 -7.49 -6.83
N LEU A 48 4.45 -8.77 -7.18
CA LEU A 48 3.66 -9.89 -6.65
C LEU A 48 3.70 -9.97 -5.12
N ASP A 49 4.87 -9.71 -4.52
CA ASP A 49 5.05 -9.69 -3.07
C ASP A 49 4.12 -8.64 -2.42
N LEU A 50 4.07 -7.44 -3.00
CA LEU A 50 3.20 -6.36 -2.57
C LEU A 50 1.71 -6.73 -2.72
N ILE A 51 1.33 -7.27 -3.87
CA ILE A 51 -0.04 -7.70 -4.15
C ILE A 51 -0.47 -8.76 -3.14
N GLN A 52 0.40 -9.75 -2.88
CA GLN A 52 0.11 -10.84 -1.96
C GLN A 52 -0.04 -10.34 -0.52
N VAL A 53 0.89 -9.49 -0.05
CA VAL A 53 0.82 -8.90 1.29
C VAL A 53 -0.42 -8.03 1.46
N LEU A 54 -0.74 -7.18 0.48
CA LEU A 54 -1.94 -6.34 0.52
C LEU A 54 -3.23 -7.19 0.54
N LYS A 55 -3.30 -8.25 -0.27
CA LYS A 55 -4.42 -9.20 -0.25
C LYS A 55 -4.55 -9.88 1.12
N GLU A 56 -3.45 -10.37 1.67
CA GLU A 56 -3.45 -10.95 3.01
C GLU A 56 -3.94 -9.95 4.06
N TRP A 57 -3.50 -8.70 3.99
CA TRP A 57 -3.96 -7.67 4.92
C TRP A 57 -5.46 -7.41 4.79
N VAL A 58 -6.00 -7.31 3.57
CA VAL A 58 -7.46 -7.15 3.35
C VAL A 58 -8.22 -8.36 3.90
N LEU A 59 -7.77 -9.59 3.61
CA LEU A 59 -8.40 -10.82 4.10
C LEU A 59 -8.37 -10.94 5.63
N ASN A 60 -7.36 -10.35 6.27
CA ASN A 60 -7.24 -10.27 7.72
C ASN A 60 -7.86 -8.99 8.31
N PHE A 61 -8.57 -8.18 7.51
CA PHE A 61 -9.14 -6.88 7.90
C PHE A 61 -8.09 -5.90 8.48
N ARG A 62 -6.82 -6.04 8.07
CA ARG A 62 -5.67 -5.23 8.49
C ARG A 62 -5.49 -3.99 7.61
N PHE A 63 -6.54 -3.19 7.46
CA PHE A 63 -6.46 -1.91 6.74
C PHE A 63 -5.52 -0.91 7.43
N ASP A 64 -5.41 -1.00 8.75
CA ASP A 64 -4.51 -0.19 9.58
C ASP A 64 -3.04 -0.27 9.08
N LEU A 65 -2.59 -1.47 8.68
CA LEU A 65 -1.24 -1.67 8.13
C LEU A 65 -1.07 -1.02 6.75
N ILE A 66 -2.11 -1.02 5.92
CA ILE A 66 -2.09 -0.36 4.60
C ILE A 66 -1.97 1.15 4.78
N ILE A 67 -2.72 1.71 5.73
CA ILE A 67 -2.69 3.14 6.06
C ILE A 67 -1.30 3.51 6.57
N ASP A 68 -0.74 2.77 7.54
CA ASP A 68 0.61 3.00 8.07
C ASP A 68 1.68 2.90 6.99
N LEU A 69 1.53 1.97 6.03
CA LEU A 69 2.45 1.79 4.92
C LEU A 69 2.41 2.97 3.92
N THR A 70 1.22 3.50 3.64
CA THR A 70 0.99 4.57 2.65
C THR A 70 1.16 5.98 3.21
N HIS A 71 0.98 6.16 4.52
CA HIS A 71 1.10 7.42 5.23
C HIS A 71 2.46 8.13 5.05
N PRO A 72 3.63 7.46 5.27
CA PRO A 72 4.92 8.12 5.11
C PRO A 72 5.20 8.52 3.66
N ILE A 73 4.64 7.80 2.68
CA ILE A 73 4.86 8.03 1.24
C ILE A 73 4.18 9.33 0.77
N GLN A 74 3.02 9.67 1.35
CA GLN A 74 2.36 10.96 1.09
C GLN A 74 3.14 12.13 1.70
N SER A 75 3.82 11.92 2.82
CA SER A 75 4.58 12.98 3.49
C SER A 75 5.92 13.30 2.81
N VAL A 76 6.55 12.36 2.12
CA VAL A 76 7.89 12.57 1.51
C VAL A 76 7.89 13.44 0.25
N SER A 77 6.73 13.89 -0.25
CA SER A 77 6.68 14.83 -1.39
C SER A 77 6.98 16.29 -1.02
N SER A 78 7.20 16.63 0.27
CA SER A 78 7.40 18.02 0.71
C SER A 78 8.73 18.30 1.41
N SER A 79 9.70 17.39 1.42
CA SER A 79 11.01 17.67 2.03
C SER A 79 12.13 16.90 1.36
N ASN A 80 12.65 17.46 0.27
CA ASN A 80 14.01 17.22 -0.18
C ASN A 80 14.63 18.62 -0.38
N GLU A 81 15.09 19.23 0.71
CA GLU A 81 16.05 20.35 0.67
C GLU A 81 17.44 19.83 0.30
#